data_AF-A0A3C0GCB4-F1
#
_entry.id   AF-A0A3C0GCB4-F1
#
_cell.length_a   1.000
_cell.length_b   1.000
_cell.length_c   1.000
_cell.angle_alpha   90.00
_cell.angle_beta   90.00
_cell.angle_gamma   90.00
#
_symmetry.space_group_name_H-M   'P 1'
#
loop_
_entity.id
_entity.type
_entity.pdbx_description
1 polymer ?
#
loop_
_entity_poly.entity_id
_entity_poly.type
_entity_poly.pdbx_seq_one_letter_code
_entity_poly.pdbx_strand_id
1 'polypeptide(L)'
;MKITQVIKRDFSTKPFHLHKITNAILKAMTAVEHGGPGEAEIISNNVHLALLERKKLDDNYIPTVEEVQDFVENKLMEGGYFDVAKGYILYRNEQAQKRKSNIFEKRVNLKPYEYPALYEYVSAIRHSYWIHTEFNFTSDIQDFKTGLNDIERNAIKNAMLAISQIEVAVKSFWGDIYHKMPKPEIGSVGATFAESEVRHHDAYSHLLEILGLNAEFKNLKKKPVIMKRVHYLETAL
;
A
#
# COMPACT_ATOMS: atom_id res chain seq x y z
N MET A 1 32.76 -19.77 18.91
CA MET A 1 31.67 -18.84 18.54
C MET A 1 30.82 -19.46 17.44
N LYS A 2 29.51 -19.22 17.40
CA LYS A 2 28.59 -19.76 16.38
C LYS A 2 27.66 -18.66 15.87
N ILE A 3 27.35 -18.68 14.58
CA ILE A 3 26.25 -17.90 14.00
C ILE A 3 24.98 -18.73 14.15
N THR A 4 24.07 -18.32 15.03
CA THR A 4 22.83 -19.05 15.32
C THR A 4 21.64 -18.49 14.55
N GLN A 5 21.70 -17.22 14.15
CA GLN A 5 20.58 -16.49 13.55
C GLN A 5 21.02 -15.69 12.32
N VAL A 6 20.05 -15.37 11.46
CA VAL A 6 20.18 -14.49 10.30
C VAL A 6 18.98 -13.55 10.24
N ILE A 7 19.21 -12.28 9.94
CA ILE A 7 18.17 -11.27 9.73
C ILE A 7 17.68 -11.35 8.29
N LYS A 8 16.39 -11.58 8.10
CA LYS A 8 15.74 -11.60 6.79
C LYS A 8 15.46 -10.20 6.26
N ARG A 9 15.06 -10.14 4.99
CA ARG A 9 14.69 -8.89 4.29
C ARG A 9 13.48 -8.18 4.88
N ASP A 10 12.61 -8.89 5.59
CA ASP A 10 11.48 -8.35 6.37
C ASP A 10 11.89 -7.99 7.80
N PHE A 11 13.20 -7.91 8.08
CA PHE A 11 13.81 -7.71 9.39
C PHE A 11 13.52 -8.80 10.44
N SER A 12 12.82 -9.88 10.06
CA SER A 12 12.59 -11.02 10.97
C SER A 12 13.88 -11.84 11.17
N THR A 13 14.11 -12.33 12.39
CA THR A 13 15.23 -13.23 12.67
C THR A 13 14.82 -14.69 12.45
N LYS A 14 15.63 -15.48 11.74
CA LYS A 14 15.45 -16.93 11.61
C LYS A 14 16.72 -17.70 11.98
N PRO A 15 16.61 -19.00 12.33
CA PRO A 15 17.78 -19.85 12.54
C PRO A 15 18.68 -19.87 11.31
N PHE A 16 19.98 -19.70 11.54
CA PHE A 16 21.00 -19.80 10.50
C PHE A 16 21.23 -21.27 10.15
N HIS A 17 21.23 -21.58 8.85
CA HIS A 17 21.48 -22.93 8.35
C HIS A 17 22.44 -22.88 7.17
N LEU A 18 23.65 -23.41 7.36
CA LEU A 18 24.71 -23.39 6.35
C LEU A 18 24.31 -24.06 5.03
N HIS A 19 23.57 -25.18 5.10
CA HIS A 19 23.11 -25.90 3.90
C HIS A 19 22.30 -25.03 2.93
N LYS A 20 21.64 -23.96 3.41
CA LYS A 20 20.91 -23.03 2.51
C LYS A 20 21.87 -22.23 1.63
N ILE A 21 23.05 -21.88 2.15
CA ILE A 21 24.10 -21.20 1.40
C ILE A 21 24.70 -22.18 0.40
N THR A 22 25.09 -23.38 0.85
CA THR A 22 25.60 -24.46 -0.03
C THR A 22 24.65 -24.74 -1.20
N ASN A 23 23.35 -24.89 -0.93
CA ASN A 23 22.35 -25.14 -1.97
C ASN A 23 22.18 -23.96 -2.95
N ALA A 24 22.32 -22.72 -2.48
CA ALA A 24 22.24 -21.56 -3.36
C ALA A 24 23.46 -21.47 -4.29
N ILE A 25 24.66 -21.75 -3.77
CA ILE A 25 25.89 -21.82 -4.55
C ILE A 25 25.83 -22.97 -5.56
N LEU A 26 25.45 -24.16 -5.13
CA LEU A 26 25.34 -25.34 -6.00
C LEU A 26 24.37 -25.07 -7.16
N LYS A 27 23.22 -24.45 -6.90
CA LYS A 27 22.28 -24.07 -7.98
C LYS A 27 22.90 -23.13 -9.01
N ALA A 28 23.72 -22.19 -8.57
CA ALA A 28 24.42 -21.29 -9.49
C ALA A 28 25.49 -22.03 -10.29
N MET A 29 26.28 -22.89 -9.65
CA MET A 29 27.29 -23.75 -10.30
C MET A 29 26.66 -24.66 -11.36
N THR A 30 25.56 -25.33 -11.02
CA THR A 30 24.84 -26.19 -11.97
C THR A 30 24.25 -25.41 -13.13
N ALA A 31 23.77 -24.18 -12.92
CA ALA A 31 23.19 -23.36 -13.98
C ALA A 31 24.19 -22.90 -15.05
N VAL A 32 25.48 -22.83 -14.72
CA VAL A 32 26.56 -22.49 -15.66
C VAL A 32 27.46 -23.69 -16.00
N GLU A 33 27.09 -24.90 -15.53
CA GLU A 33 27.83 -26.14 -15.71
C GLU A 33 29.30 -26.08 -15.24
N HIS A 34 29.58 -25.31 -14.18
CA HIS A 34 30.93 -25.11 -13.64
C HIS A 34 30.93 -25.25 -12.11
N GLY A 35 31.56 -26.33 -11.63
CA GLY A 35 31.65 -26.70 -10.22
C GLY A 35 30.65 -27.79 -9.82
N GLY A 36 30.76 -28.27 -8.59
CA GLY A 36 29.92 -29.35 -8.06
C GLY A 36 29.63 -29.20 -6.56
N PRO A 37 29.02 -30.24 -5.95
CA PRO A 37 28.64 -30.21 -4.54
C PRO A 37 29.83 -29.98 -3.58
N GLY A 38 31.00 -30.54 -3.90
CA GLY A 38 32.21 -30.39 -3.08
C GLY A 38 32.73 -28.95 -3.09
N GLU A 39 32.81 -28.34 -4.26
CA GLU A 39 33.21 -26.93 -4.42
C GLU A 39 32.20 -26.00 -3.74
N ALA A 40 30.90 -26.27 -3.88
CA ALA A 40 29.85 -25.50 -3.22
C ALA A 40 29.97 -25.54 -1.69
N GLU A 41 30.35 -26.68 -1.11
CA GLU A 41 30.58 -26.85 0.31
C GLU A 41 31.85 -26.12 0.78
N ILE A 42 32.93 -26.14 -0.01
CA ILE A 42 34.16 -25.39 0.29
C ILE A 42 33.85 -23.89 0.34
N ILE A 43 33.16 -23.36 -0.67
CA ILE A 43 32.81 -21.93 -0.72
C ILE A 43 31.85 -21.54 0.40
N SER A 44 30.86 -22.38 0.72
CA SER A 44 29.93 -22.07 1.81
C SER A 44 30.62 -22.08 3.18
N ASN A 45 31.58 -22.98 3.40
CA ASN A 45 32.44 -22.97 4.59
C ASN A 45 33.31 -21.70 4.66
N ASN A 46 33.88 -21.25 3.54
CA ASN A 46 34.64 -19.99 3.48
C ASN A 46 33.76 -18.77 3.80
N VAL A 47 32.51 -18.76 3.34
CA VAL A 47 31.52 -17.74 3.72
C VAL A 47 31.23 -17.81 5.21
N HIS A 48 31.02 -19.01 5.76
CA HIS A 48 30.77 -19.19 7.19
C HIS A 48 31.93 -18.69 8.06
N LEU A 49 33.17 -18.97 7.66
CA LEU A 49 34.37 -18.47 8.33
C LEU A 49 34.43 -16.94 8.30
N ALA A 50 34.18 -16.32 7.14
CA ALA A 50 34.17 -14.86 7.02
C ALA A 50 33.11 -14.19 7.92
N LEU A 51 31.93 -14.81 8.06
CA LEU A 51 30.88 -14.36 8.98
C LEU A 51 31.30 -14.51 10.46
N LEU A 52 32.03 -15.58 10.81
CA LEU A 52 32.56 -15.78 12.15
C LEU A 52 33.64 -14.76 12.50
N GLU A 53 34.50 -14.38 11.55
CA GLU A 53 35.49 -13.33 11.77
C GLU A 53 34.83 -11.98 12.07
N ARG A 54 33.74 -11.62 11.36
CA ARG A 54 32.95 -10.43 11.72
C ARG A 54 32.36 -10.50 13.11
N LYS A 55 31.83 -11.68 13.50
CA LYS A 55 31.29 -11.89 14.85
C LYS A 55 32.34 -11.79 15.96
N LYS A 56 33.61 -12.05 15.68
CA LYS A 56 34.69 -11.84 16.66
C LYS A 56 34.95 -10.36 16.93
N LEU A 57 34.64 -9.49 15.97
CA LEU A 57 34.83 -8.04 16.10
C LEU A 57 33.64 -7.36 16.83
N ASP A 58 32.45 -7.95 16.71
CA ASP A 58 31.23 -7.49 17.38
C ASP A 58 30.41 -8.70 17.88
N ASP A 59 30.35 -8.85 19.21
CA ASP A 59 29.62 -9.95 19.86
C ASP A 59 28.13 -9.94 19.54
N ASN A 60 27.55 -8.76 19.29
CA ASN A 60 26.14 -8.58 18.94
C ASN A 60 25.85 -8.73 17.43
N TYR A 61 26.87 -9.04 16.62
CA TYR A 61 26.69 -9.23 15.20
C TYR A 61 25.75 -10.39 14.87
N ILE A 62 24.74 -10.08 14.05
CA ILE A 62 23.84 -11.04 13.40
C ILE A 62 23.84 -10.69 11.90
N PRO A 63 24.25 -11.61 11.02
CA PRO A 63 24.32 -11.30 9.60
C PRO A 63 22.93 -11.15 8.99
N THR A 64 22.81 -10.24 8.03
CA THR A 64 21.63 -10.12 7.18
C THR A 64 21.70 -11.07 5.97
N VAL A 65 20.56 -11.38 5.37
CA VAL A 65 20.52 -12.18 4.13
C VAL A 65 21.31 -11.51 2.99
N GLU A 66 21.28 -10.18 2.89
CA GLU A 66 22.03 -9.46 1.85
C GLU A 66 23.54 -9.54 2.09
N GLU A 67 24.00 -9.35 3.34
CA GLU A 67 25.42 -9.52 3.66
C GLU A 67 25.91 -10.94 3.35
N VAL A 68 25.12 -11.96 3.67
CA VAL A 68 25.46 -13.36 3.33
C VAL A 68 25.60 -13.51 1.82
N GLN A 69 24.73 -12.89 1.03
CA GLN A 69 24.83 -12.92 -0.43
C GLN A 69 26.08 -12.19 -0.94
N ASP A 70 26.41 -11.02 -0.39
CA ASP A 70 27.64 -10.29 -0.75
C ASP A 70 28.90 -11.11 -0.45
N PHE A 71 28.91 -11.84 0.68
CA PHE A 71 30.00 -12.77 0.99
C PHE A 71 30.09 -13.93 0.02
N VAL A 72 28.96 -14.50 -0.40
CA VAL A 72 28.93 -15.57 -1.41
C VAL A 72 29.53 -15.08 -2.73
N GLU A 73 29.13 -13.89 -3.19
CA GLU A 73 29.66 -13.27 -4.41
C GLU A 73 31.16 -13.07 -4.33
N ASN A 74 31.65 -12.49 -3.23
CA ASN A 74 33.07 -12.29 -3.00
C ASN A 74 33.86 -13.61 -2.96
N LYS A 75 33.35 -14.64 -2.25
CA LYS A 75 34.04 -15.94 -2.17
C LYS A 75 34.01 -16.73 -3.47
N LEU A 76 32.99 -16.56 -4.30
CA LEU A 76 32.99 -17.12 -5.67
C LEU A 76 34.06 -16.45 -6.54
N MET A 77 34.19 -15.12 -6.46
CA MET A 77 35.22 -14.38 -7.19
C MET A 77 36.64 -14.71 -6.70
N GLU A 78 36.87 -14.72 -5.39
CA GLU A 78 38.16 -15.12 -4.80
C GLU A 78 38.55 -16.57 -5.15
N GLY A 79 37.55 -17.46 -5.25
CA GLY A 79 37.74 -18.85 -5.65
C GLY A 79 37.99 -19.06 -7.15
N GLY A 80 37.97 -18.00 -7.96
CA GLY A 80 38.18 -18.07 -9.41
C GLY A 80 36.95 -18.49 -10.23
N TYR A 81 35.79 -18.66 -9.59
CA TYR A 81 34.53 -19.03 -10.24
C TYR A 81 33.81 -17.80 -10.80
N PHE A 82 34.47 -17.08 -11.70
CA PHE A 82 34.01 -15.77 -12.20
C PHE A 82 32.67 -15.83 -12.95
N ASP A 83 32.46 -16.87 -13.74
CA ASP A 83 31.23 -17.15 -14.47
C ASP A 83 30.07 -17.51 -13.53
N VAL A 84 30.31 -18.35 -12.52
CA VAL A 84 29.34 -18.66 -11.46
C VAL A 84 28.99 -17.40 -10.67
N ALA A 85 29.98 -16.60 -10.28
CA ALA A 85 29.78 -15.34 -9.56
C ALA A 85 28.90 -14.37 -10.36
N LYS A 86 29.22 -14.18 -11.65
CA LYS A 86 28.42 -13.35 -12.56
C LYS A 86 26.98 -13.86 -12.68
N GLY A 87 26.79 -15.17 -12.87
CA GLY A 87 25.47 -15.78 -12.93
C GLY A 87 24.68 -15.58 -11.63
N TYR A 88 25.33 -15.74 -10.48
CA TYR A 88 24.74 -15.53 -9.15
C TYR A 88 24.28 -14.07 -8.96
N ILE A 89 25.13 -13.09 -9.28
CA ILE A 89 24.83 -11.65 -9.17
C ILE A 89 23.63 -11.28 -10.06
N LEU A 90 23.64 -11.72 -11.32
CA LEU A 90 22.55 -11.44 -12.27
C LEU A 90 21.24 -12.04 -11.78
N TYR A 91 21.25 -13.29 -11.32
CA TYR A 91 20.06 -13.95 -10.78
C TYR A 91 19.56 -13.26 -9.51
N ARG A 92 20.45 -12.88 -8.58
CA ARG A 92 20.07 -12.13 -7.36
C ARG A 92 19.37 -10.83 -7.73
N ASN A 93 19.94 -10.07 -8.68
CA ASN A 93 19.38 -8.81 -9.17
C ASN A 93 18.02 -9.00 -9.84
N GLU A 94 17.88 -9.99 -10.72
CA GLU A 94 16.61 -10.31 -11.37
C GLU A 94 15.53 -10.66 -10.35
N GLN A 95 15.88 -11.48 -9.36
CA GLN A 95 14.99 -11.85 -8.27
C GLN A 95 14.64 -10.65 -7.38
N ALA A 96 15.55 -9.69 -7.20
CA ALA A 96 15.29 -8.45 -6.49
C ALA A 96 14.29 -7.56 -7.24
N GLN A 97 14.41 -7.44 -8.57
CA GLN A 97 13.43 -6.72 -9.38
C GLN A 97 12.07 -7.41 -9.37
N LYS A 98 12.02 -8.74 -9.50
CA LYS A 98 10.77 -9.53 -9.41
C LYS A 98 10.04 -9.38 -8.07
N ARG A 99 10.77 -9.08 -6.99
CA ARG A 99 10.20 -8.83 -5.66
C ARG A 99 9.70 -7.40 -5.46
N LYS A 100 10.06 -6.45 -6.33
CA LYS A 100 9.53 -5.09 -6.22
C LYS A 100 8.06 -5.12 -6.60
N SER A 101 7.21 -4.82 -5.63
CA SER A 101 5.80 -4.60 -5.90
C SER A 101 5.65 -3.33 -6.72
N ASN A 102 4.96 -3.42 -7.86
CA ASN A 102 4.54 -2.27 -8.64
C ASN A 102 3.02 -2.11 -8.47
N ILE A 103 2.58 -1.03 -7.83
CA ILE A 103 1.16 -0.77 -7.55
C ILE A 103 0.31 -0.63 -8.83
N PHE A 104 0.93 -0.24 -9.94
CA PHE A 104 0.28 -0.03 -11.24
C PHE A 104 0.23 -1.30 -12.09
N GLU A 105 0.98 -2.35 -11.75
CA GLU A 105 0.92 -3.63 -12.45
C GLU A 105 -0.22 -4.50 -11.97
N LYS A 106 -0.97 -5.08 -12.91
CA LYS A 106 -2.10 -5.95 -12.59
C LYS A 106 -1.64 -7.24 -11.93
N ARG A 107 -2.24 -7.56 -10.78
CA ARG A 107 -2.12 -8.87 -10.14
C ARG A 107 -3.41 -9.67 -10.31
N VAL A 108 -3.30 -10.83 -10.93
CA VAL A 108 -4.45 -11.73 -11.15
C VAL A 108 -4.77 -12.54 -9.89
N ASN A 109 -3.74 -12.99 -9.18
CA ASN A 109 -3.91 -13.80 -7.97
C ASN A 109 -4.49 -12.95 -6.83
N LEU A 110 -5.55 -13.45 -6.19
CA LEU A 110 -6.19 -12.74 -5.08
C LEU A 110 -5.27 -12.63 -3.86
N LYS A 111 -4.58 -13.71 -3.49
CA LYS A 111 -3.66 -13.80 -2.34
C LYS A 111 -2.30 -14.36 -2.78
N PRO A 112 -1.22 -14.07 -2.02
CA PRO A 112 -1.15 -13.12 -0.90
C PRO A 112 -1.33 -11.67 -1.38
N TYR A 113 -1.70 -10.77 -0.46
CA TYR A 113 -1.75 -9.34 -0.76
C TYR A 113 -0.33 -8.77 -0.78
N GLU A 114 -0.08 -7.85 -1.73
CA GLU A 114 1.15 -7.07 -1.77
C GLU A 114 1.07 -5.90 -0.79
N TYR A 115 -0.14 -5.38 -0.56
CA TYR A 115 -0.41 -4.26 0.35
C TYR A 115 -1.49 -4.63 1.38
N PRO A 116 -1.24 -5.60 2.28
CA PRO A 116 -2.24 -6.11 3.21
C PRO A 116 -2.81 -5.03 4.15
N ALA A 117 -2.00 -4.04 4.53
CA ALA A 117 -2.42 -2.93 5.39
C ALA A 117 -3.56 -2.10 4.77
N LEU A 118 -3.65 -2.01 3.44
CA LEU A 118 -4.74 -1.28 2.78
C LEU A 118 -6.11 -1.90 3.04
N TYR A 119 -6.16 -3.20 3.34
CA TYR A 119 -7.42 -3.88 3.58
C TYR A 119 -8.08 -3.42 4.91
N GLU A 120 -7.31 -2.81 5.82
CA GLU A 120 -7.85 -2.24 7.06
C GLU A 120 -8.88 -1.13 6.79
N TYR A 121 -8.73 -0.38 5.70
CA TYR A 121 -9.69 0.67 5.30
C TYR A 121 -11.07 0.11 4.96
N VAL A 122 -11.16 -1.12 4.44
CA VAL A 122 -12.46 -1.78 4.21
C VAL A 122 -13.15 -1.99 5.56
N SER A 123 -12.41 -2.45 6.57
CA SER A 123 -12.96 -2.65 7.91
C SER A 123 -13.35 -1.33 8.58
N ALA A 124 -12.54 -0.28 8.39
CA ALA A 124 -12.81 1.05 8.94
C ALA A 124 -14.13 1.61 8.41
N ILE A 125 -14.38 1.56 7.09
CA ILE A 125 -15.64 2.05 6.51
C ILE A 125 -16.84 1.19 6.92
N ARG A 126 -16.67 -0.13 7.02
CA ARG A 126 -17.74 -0.99 7.55
C ARG A 126 -18.09 -0.65 9.00
N HIS A 127 -17.09 -0.29 9.81
CA HIS A 127 -17.31 0.12 11.19
C HIS A 127 -17.98 1.49 11.28
N SER A 128 -17.62 2.42 10.40
CA SER A 128 -18.23 3.75 10.31
C SER A 128 -19.44 3.80 9.38
N TYR A 129 -20.06 2.66 9.06
CA TYR A 129 -21.19 2.62 8.14
C TYR A 129 -22.39 3.31 8.78
N TRP A 130 -23.07 4.17 8.01
CA TRP A 130 -24.24 4.92 8.47
C TRP A 130 -25.14 5.26 7.28
N ILE A 131 -26.44 5.39 7.52
CA ILE A 131 -27.41 5.94 6.57
C ILE A 131 -28.21 7.05 7.24
N HIS A 132 -28.60 8.08 6.49
CA HIS A 132 -29.24 9.26 7.08
C HIS A 132 -30.58 8.94 7.77
N THR A 133 -31.24 7.83 7.41
CA THR A 133 -32.49 7.38 8.04
C THR A 133 -32.33 6.87 9.47
N GLU A 134 -31.10 6.66 9.94
CA GLU A 134 -30.79 6.35 11.34
C GLU A 134 -30.90 7.58 12.26
N PHE A 135 -30.93 8.78 11.68
CA PHE A 135 -30.96 10.04 12.41
C PHE A 135 -32.35 10.69 12.32
N ASN A 136 -32.69 11.47 13.34
CA ASN A 136 -33.93 12.26 13.37
C ASN A 136 -33.60 13.75 13.25
N PHE A 137 -34.01 14.37 12.15
CA PHE A 137 -33.75 15.79 11.86
C PHE A 137 -34.91 16.72 12.22
N THR A 138 -35.91 16.24 12.98
CA THR A 138 -37.13 17.04 13.27
C THR A 138 -36.81 18.32 14.03
N SER A 139 -35.92 18.26 15.03
CA SER A 139 -35.42 19.43 15.78
C SER A 139 -34.68 20.39 14.87
N ASP A 140 -33.78 19.87 14.04
CA ASP A 140 -32.91 20.63 13.15
C ASP A 140 -33.72 21.43 12.14
N ILE A 141 -34.83 20.88 11.64
CA ILE A 141 -35.77 21.62 10.78
C ILE A 141 -36.38 22.81 11.52
N GLN A 142 -36.76 22.64 12.79
CA GLN A 142 -37.34 23.73 13.59
C GLN A 142 -36.29 24.80 13.87
N ASP A 143 -35.11 24.39 14.32
CA ASP A 143 -33.99 25.31 14.60
C ASP A 143 -33.64 26.11 13.34
N PHE A 144 -33.50 25.43 12.21
CA PHE A 144 -33.18 26.09 10.94
C PHE A 144 -34.29 27.03 10.46
N LYS A 145 -35.57 26.77 10.79
CA LYS A 145 -36.71 27.60 10.36
C LYS A 145 -37.00 28.76 11.30
N THR A 146 -36.87 28.59 12.61
CA THR A 146 -37.29 29.60 13.59
C THR A 146 -36.26 29.89 14.68
N GLY A 147 -35.40 28.93 15.02
CA GLY A 147 -34.44 29.07 16.13
C GLY A 147 -33.20 29.91 15.80
N LEU A 148 -32.71 29.86 14.57
CA LEU A 148 -31.48 30.56 14.15
C LEU A 148 -31.74 32.02 13.75
N ASN A 149 -30.80 32.91 14.09
CA ASN A 149 -30.77 34.25 13.52
C ASN A 149 -30.29 34.24 12.06
N ASP A 150 -30.41 35.37 11.35
CA ASP A 150 -30.11 35.45 9.92
C ASP A 150 -28.64 35.21 9.58
N ILE A 151 -27.71 35.53 10.49
CA ILE A 151 -26.27 35.34 10.30
C ILE A 151 -25.95 33.85 10.39
N GLU A 152 -26.40 33.19 11.45
CA GLU A 152 -26.21 31.75 11.66
C GLU A 152 -26.86 30.94 10.55
N ARG A 153 -28.11 31.27 10.22
CA ARG A 153 -28.87 30.57 9.17
C ARG A 153 -28.18 30.68 7.81
N ASN A 154 -27.68 31.87 7.44
CA ASN A 154 -26.92 32.01 6.20
C ASN A 154 -25.61 31.22 6.23
N ALA A 155 -24.91 31.18 7.37
CA ALA A 155 -23.69 30.41 7.50
C ALA A 155 -23.95 28.89 7.32
N ILE A 156 -24.91 28.34 8.05
CA ILE A 156 -25.32 26.93 7.95
C ILE A 156 -25.79 26.62 6.53
N LYS A 157 -26.65 27.45 5.95
CA LYS A 157 -27.12 27.29 4.58
C LYS A 157 -25.97 27.21 3.57
N ASN A 158 -25.04 28.16 3.62
CA ASN A 158 -23.92 28.19 2.70
C ASN A 158 -22.98 26.98 2.89
N ALA A 159 -22.78 26.53 4.14
CA ALA A 159 -22.03 25.32 4.43
C ALA A 159 -22.71 24.08 3.82
N MET A 160 -24.01 23.91 4.05
CA MET A 160 -24.79 22.79 3.48
C MET A 160 -24.71 22.76 1.96
N LEU A 161 -24.92 23.91 1.30
CA LEU A 161 -24.81 24.01 -0.16
C LEU A 161 -23.41 23.67 -0.68
N ALA A 162 -22.35 24.06 0.04
CA ALA A 162 -20.98 23.78 -0.34
C ALA A 162 -20.63 22.29 -0.21
N ILE A 163 -21.08 21.64 0.87
CA ILE A 163 -20.86 20.20 1.11
C ILE A 163 -21.56 19.38 0.04
N SER A 164 -22.85 19.64 -0.20
CA SER A 164 -23.65 18.92 -1.20
C SER A 164 -23.07 18.99 -2.62
N GLN A 165 -22.30 20.03 -2.96
CA GLN A 165 -21.64 20.11 -4.26
C GLN A 165 -20.45 19.14 -4.39
N ILE A 166 -19.63 18.98 -3.35
CA ILE A 166 -18.42 18.15 -3.44
C ILE A 166 -18.77 16.67 -3.68
N GLU A 167 -19.95 16.26 -3.20
CA GLU A 167 -20.55 14.92 -3.26
C GLU A 167 -20.35 14.16 -4.57
N VAL A 168 -20.55 14.86 -5.69
CA VAL A 168 -20.79 14.21 -6.98
C VAL A 168 -19.50 13.69 -7.63
N ALA A 169 -18.36 14.36 -7.40
CA ALA A 169 -17.10 14.05 -8.11
C ALA A 169 -16.25 12.97 -7.41
N VAL A 170 -16.35 12.86 -6.08
CA VAL A 170 -15.49 11.98 -5.27
C VAL A 170 -15.84 10.49 -5.47
N LYS A 171 -17.12 10.18 -5.69
CA LYS A 171 -17.62 8.81 -5.90
C LYS A 171 -16.92 8.08 -7.06
N SER A 172 -16.84 8.71 -8.23
CA SER A 172 -16.28 8.08 -9.43
C SER A 172 -14.78 7.86 -9.29
N PHE A 173 -14.06 8.80 -8.66
CA PHE A 173 -12.62 8.65 -8.41
C PHE A 173 -12.30 7.34 -7.67
N TRP A 174 -13.00 7.06 -6.56
CA TRP A 174 -12.76 5.84 -5.79
C TRP A 174 -13.25 4.57 -6.49
N GLY A 175 -14.36 4.65 -7.22
CA GLY A 175 -14.86 3.52 -8.02
C GLY A 175 -13.90 3.11 -9.14
N ASP A 176 -13.24 4.09 -9.75
CA ASP A 176 -12.38 3.89 -10.92
C ASP A 176 -10.91 3.65 -10.55
N ILE A 177 -10.53 3.77 -9.27
CA ILE A 177 -9.13 3.68 -8.84
C ILE A 177 -8.46 2.35 -9.22
N TYR A 178 -9.23 1.27 -9.32
CA TYR A 178 -8.74 -0.05 -9.74
C TYR A 178 -8.22 -0.04 -11.19
N HIS A 179 -8.76 0.82 -12.07
CA HIS A 179 -8.27 0.94 -13.45
C HIS A 179 -6.84 1.48 -13.52
N LYS A 180 -6.44 2.30 -12.55
CA LYS A 180 -5.08 2.84 -12.43
C LYS A 180 -4.19 1.94 -11.57
N MET A 181 -4.73 1.41 -10.46
CA MET A 181 -4.02 0.58 -9.49
C MET A 181 -4.68 -0.80 -9.39
N PRO A 182 -4.43 -1.70 -10.36
CA PRO A 182 -5.14 -2.97 -10.53
C PRO A 182 -4.72 -4.07 -9.53
N LYS A 183 -4.87 -3.78 -8.23
CA LYS A 183 -4.62 -4.71 -7.12
C LYS A 183 -5.94 -5.11 -6.46
N PRO A 184 -6.19 -6.40 -6.19
CA PRO A 184 -7.44 -6.84 -5.55
C PRO A 184 -7.78 -6.12 -4.23
N GLU A 185 -6.80 -5.91 -3.37
CA GLU A 185 -6.97 -5.19 -2.09
C GLU A 185 -7.35 -3.72 -2.30
N ILE A 186 -6.79 -3.05 -3.33
CA ILE A 186 -7.13 -1.66 -3.67
C ILE A 186 -8.53 -1.59 -4.27
N GLY A 187 -8.89 -2.51 -5.17
CA GLY A 187 -10.25 -2.57 -5.73
C GLY A 187 -11.31 -2.79 -4.65
N SER A 188 -10.99 -3.57 -3.60
CA SER A 188 -11.88 -3.75 -2.45
C SER A 188 -12.12 -2.44 -1.68
N VAL A 189 -11.05 -1.67 -1.45
CA VAL A 189 -11.14 -0.34 -0.81
C VAL A 189 -11.92 0.64 -1.69
N GLY A 190 -11.57 0.73 -2.98
CA GLY A 190 -12.21 1.63 -3.93
C GLY A 190 -13.71 1.38 -4.04
N ALA A 191 -14.15 0.12 -4.15
CA ALA A 191 -15.58 -0.22 -4.17
C ALA A 191 -16.29 0.14 -2.85
N THR A 192 -15.64 -0.10 -1.70
CA THR A 192 -16.20 0.21 -0.38
C THR A 192 -16.36 1.71 -0.17
N PHE A 193 -15.37 2.50 -0.62
CA PHE A 193 -15.42 3.97 -0.57
C PHE A 193 -16.43 4.52 -1.58
N ALA A 194 -16.49 3.98 -2.80
CA ALA A 194 -17.47 4.42 -3.80
C ALA A 194 -18.90 4.26 -3.29
N GLU A 195 -19.20 3.18 -2.57
CA GLU A 195 -20.50 2.98 -1.92
C GLU A 195 -20.73 3.99 -0.79
N SER A 196 -19.73 4.31 0.03
CA SER A 196 -19.90 5.32 1.10
C SER A 196 -20.28 6.68 0.57
N GLU A 197 -19.72 7.09 -0.57
CA GLU A 197 -20.07 8.36 -1.22
C GLU A 197 -21.51 8.37 -1.75
N VAL A 198 -22.11 7.22 -2.06
CA VAL A 198 -23.56 7.14 -2.37
C VAL A 198 -24.37 7.50 -1.12
N ARG A 199 -24.03 6.94 0.03
CA ARG A 199 -24.71 7.23 1.30
C ARG A 199 -24.58 8.69 1.71
N HIS A 200 -23.40 9.28 1.52
CA HIS A 200 -23.21 10.71 1.79
C HIS A 200 -24.06 11.57 0.84
N HIS A 201 -24.04 11.27 -0.47
CA HIS A 201 -24.86 11.97 -1.45
C HIS A 201 -26.35 11.93 -1.08
N ASP A 202 -26.87 10.76 -0.73
CA ASP A 202 -28.27 10.58 -0.34
C ASP A 202 -28.61 11.37 0.92
N ALA A 203 -27.72 11.36 1.93
CA ALA A 203 -27.88 12.14 3.15
C ALA A 203 -27.98 13.65 2.89
N TYR A 204 -27.04 14.21 2.14
CA TYR A 204 -27.04 15.64 1.86
C TYR A 204 -28.16 16.07 0.90
N SER A 205 -28.53 15.20 -0.04
CA SER A 205 -29.71 15.38 -0.89
C SER A 205 -30.98 15.48 -0.04
N HIS A 206 -31.15 14.57 0.92
CA HIS A 206 -32.26 14.60 1.87
C HIS A 206 -32.28 15.88 2.72
N LEU A 207 -31.11 16.32 3.22
CA LEU A 207 -31.02 17.55 4.01
C LEU A 207 -31.39 18.79 3.19
N LEU A 208 -31.00 18.87 1.92
CA LEU A 208 -31.42 19.97 1.04
C LEU A 208 -32.94 20.01 0.84
N GLU A 209 -33.57 18.83 0.73
CA GLU A 209 -35.01 18.69 0.58
C GLU A 209 -35.76 19.19 1.83
N ILE A 210 -35.45 18.65 3.01
CA ILE A 210 -36.20 18.95 4.24
C ILE A 210 -36.00 20.38 4.75
N LEU A 211 -34.84 20.99 4.42
CA LEU A 211 -34.56 22.40 4.73
C LEU A 211 -35.08 23.37 3.64
N GLY A 212 -35.61 22.87 2.53
CA GLY A 212 -36.16 23.70 1.45
C GLY A 212 -35.10 24.43 0.61
N LEU A 213 -33.88 23.91 0.53
CA LEU A 213 -32.73 24.55 -0.10
C LEU A 213 -32.51 24.17 -1.57
N ASN A 214 -33.35 23.29 -2.14
CA ASN A 214 -33.23 22.82 -3.53
C ASN A 214 -33.16 23.93 -4.58
N ALA A 215 -33.96 24.99 -4.43
CA ALA A 215 -33.94 26.11 -5.37
C ALA A 215 -32.63 26.91 -5.29
N GLU A 216 -32.07 27.06 -4.09
CA GLU A 216 -30.78 27.70 -3.89
C GLU A 216 -29.64 26.86 -4.45
N PHE A 217 -29.70 25.53 -4.25
CA PHE A 217 -28.73 24.59 -4.81
C PHE A 217 -28.70 24.62 -6.35
N LYS A 218 -29.87 24.66 -7.02
CA LYS A 218 -29.94 24.82 -8.48
C LYS A 218 -29.25 26.10 -8.99
N ASN A 219 -29.28 27.15 -8.18
CA ASN A 219 -28.64 28.43 -8.49
C ASN A 219 -27.20 28.53 -7.99
N LEU A 220 -26.69 27.51 -7.29
CA LEU A 220 -25.36 27.54 -6.67
C LEU A 220 -24.23 27.70 -7.70
N LYS A 221 -24.37 27.07 -8.87
CA LYS A 221 -23.46 27.21 -10.02
C LYS A 221 -23.37 28.63 -10.59
N LYS A 222 -24.31 29.53 -10.25
CA LYS A 222 -24.23 30.94 -10.66
C LYS A 222 -23.30 31.75 -9.74
N LYS A 223 -22.91 31.22 -8.58
CA LYS A 223 -22.02 31.90 -7.64
C LYS A 223 -20.55 31.74 -8.10
N PRO A 224 -19.82 32.83 -8.39
CA PRO A 224 -18.45 32.75 -8.92
C PRO A 224 -17.48 31.97 -8.02
N VAL A 225 -17.63 32.09 -6.70
CA VAL A 225 -16.79 31.37 -5.72
C VAL A 225 -16.97 29.86 -5.85
N ILE A 226 -18.20 29.39 -6.07
CA ILE A 226 -18.47 27.97 -6.26
C ILE A 226 -17.91 27.51 -7.60
N MET A 227 -18.11 28.26 -8.68
CA MET A 227 -17.57 27.89 -10.00
C MET A 227 -16.05 27.80 -10.01
N LYS A 228 -15.35 28.69 -9.29
CA LYS A 228 -13.91 28.61 -9.12
C LYS A 228 -13.50 27.28 -8.45
N ARG A 229 -14.27 26.82 -7.45
CA ARG A 229 -14.04 25.54 -6.78
C ARG A 229 -14.35 24.35 -7.69
N VAL A 230 -15.44 24.39 -8.44
CA VAL A 230 -15.81 23.35 -9.43
C VAL A 230 -14.69 23.17 -10.44
N HIS A 231 -14.23 24.26 -11.05
CA HIS A 231 -13.16 24.21 -12.05
C HIS A 231 -11.86 23.62 -11.51
N TYR A 232 -11.49 23.96 -10.26
CA TYR A 232 -10.35 23.35 -9.58
C TYR A 232 -10.54 21.82 -9.43
N LEU A 233 -11.71 21.38 -9.00
CA LEU A 233 -11.99 19.96 -8.79
C LEU A 233 -11.98 19.18 -10.11
N GLU A 234 -12.58 19.72 -11.17
CA GLU A 234 -12.57 19.12 -12.52
C GLU A 234 -11.16 19.03 -13.13
N THR A 235 -10.24 19.89 -12.71
CA THR A 235 -8.85 19.85 -13.18
C THR A 235 -8.00 18.86 -12.37
N ALA A 236 -8.37 18.61 -11.12
CA ALA A 236 -7.57 17.82 -10.17
C ALA A 236 -7.96 16.34 -10.09
N LEU A 237 -9.21 15.99 -10.48
CA LEU A 237 -9.77 14.64 -10.47
C LEU A 237 -9.79 14.06 -11.89
#